data_AF-A0A524E019-F1
#
_entry.id   AF-A0A524E019-F1
#
_cell.length_a   1.000
_cell.length_b   1.000
_cell.length_c   1.000
_cell.angle_alpha   90.00
_cell.angle_beta   90.00
_cell.angle_gamma   90.00
#
_symmetry.space_group_name_H-M   'P 1'
#
loop_
_entity.id
_entity.type
_entity.pdbx_description
1 polymer ?
#
loop_
_entity_poly.entity_id
_entity_poly.type
_entity_poly.pdbx_seq_one_letter_code
_entity_poly.pdbx_strand_id
1 'polypeptide(L)' 'MDEGTIEGEVVPCPDCGVDLEVVKIDGEVAKVEIAEIASEDWGE' A
#
# COMPACT_ATOMS: atom_id res chain seq x y z
N MET A 1 17.10 9.03 -9.40
CA MET A 1 16.53 7.84 -10.04
C MET A 1 15.60 7.34 -8.98
N ASP A 2 14.35 7.75 -9.06
CA ASP A 2 13.36 7.40 -8.06
C ASP A 2 12.42 6.45 -8.79
N GLU A 3 12.62 5.20 -8.40
CA GLU A 3 11.99 4.00 -8.95
C GLU A 3 10.48 4.12 -8.73
N GLY A 4 9.71 3.93 -9.80
CA GLY A 4 8.25 3.98 -9.72
C GLY A 4 7.69 2.95 -8.76
N THR A 5 6.38 3.04 -8.50
CA THR A 5 5.64 2.14 -7.62
C THR A 5 5.96 0.67 -7.92
N ILE A 6 6.22 -0.10 -6.86
CA ILE A 6 6.49 -1.54 -6.93
C ILE A 6 5.43 -2.34 -6.18
N GLU A 7 5.26 -3.62 -6.55
CA GLU A 7 4.41 -4.55 -5.79
C GLU A 7 4.98 -4.72 -4.37
N GLY A 8 4.11 -4.61 -3.35
CA GLY A 8 4.46 -4.59 -1.92
C GLY A 8 4.78 -3.21 -1.35
N GLU A 9 4.74 -2.15 -2.15
CA GLU A 9 4.89 -0.78 -1.66
C GLU A 9 3.63 -0.33 -0.91
N VAL A 10 3.81 0.34 0.24
CA VAL A 10 2.71 0.98 0.98
C VAL A 10 2.67 2.46 0.62
N VAL A 11 1.54 2.91 0.09
CA VAL A 11 1.28 4.29 -0.32
C VAL A 11 0.06 4.85 0.41
N PRO A 12 0.05 6.13 0.81
CA PRO A 12 -1.10 6.73 1.46
C PRO A 12 -2.20 7.04 0.43
N CYS A 13 -3.45 6.75 0.79
CA CYS A 13 -4.60 7.12 -0.03
C CYS A 13 -4.76 8.66 -0.05
N PRO A 14 -4.74 9.31 -1.22
CA PRO A 14 -4.87 10.77 -1.29
C PRO A 14 -6.27 11.28 -0.91
N ASP A 15 -7.30 10.43 -0.96
CA ASP A 15 -8.69 10.80 -0.67
C ASP A 15 -9.04 10.73 0.82
N CYS A 16 -8.59 9.68 1.52
CA CYS A 16 -8.96 9.43 2.92
C CYS A 16 -7.79 9.27 3.88
N GLY A 17 -6.56 9.21 3.39
CA GLY A 17 -5.34 9.11 4.20
C GLY A 17 -5.06 7.74 4.81
N VAL A 18 -5.81 6.68 4.44
CA VAL A 18 -5.50 5.32 4.87
C VAL A 18 -4.27 4.79 4.13
N ASP A 19 -3.48 3.96 4.79
CA ASP A 19 -2.38 3.25 4.14
C ASP A 19 -2.93 2.16 3.20
N LEU A 20 -2.40 2.11 1.99
CA LEU A 20 -2.77 1.15 0.96
C LEU A 20 -1.53 0.39 0.50
N GLU A 21 -1.60 -0.93 0.40
CA GLU A 21 -0.52 -1.77 -0.12
C GLU A 21 -0.76 -2.09 -1.60
N VAL A 22 0.28 -1.97 -2.43
CA VAL A 22 0.26 -2.33 -3.85
C VAL A 22 0.35 -3.83 -4.02
N VAL A 23 -0.78 -4.49 -4.20
CA VAL A 23 -0.84 -5.95 -4.34
C VAL A 23 -0.59 -6.44 -5.77
N LYS A 24 -0.76 -5.55 -6.77
CA LYS A 24 -0.55 -5.89 -8.18
C LYS A 24 -0.26 -4.66 -9.02
N ILE A 25 0.67 -4.77 -9.96
CA ILE A 25 0.88 -3.78 -11.03
C ILE A 25 0.58 -4.41 -12.38
N ASP A 26 -0.29 -3.76 -13.15
CA ASP A 26 -0.65 -4.12 -14.53
C ASP A 26 -0.39 -2.93 -15.44
N GLY A 27 0.84 -2.83 -15.95
CA GLY A 27 1.29 -1.70 -16.75
C GLY A 27 1.28 -0.39 -15.96
N GLU A 28 0.38 0.53 -16.33
CA GLU A 28 0.23 1.84 -15.70
C GLU A 28 -0.82 1.86 -14.57
N VAL A 29 -1.49 0.72 -14.31
CA VAL A 29 -2.52 0.61 -13.29
C VAL A 29 -2.02 -0.27 -12.14
N ALA A 30 -1.93 0.32 -10.95
CA ALA A 30 -1.71 -0.42 -9.71
C ALA A 30 -3.05 -0.77 -9.06
N LYS A 31 -3.19 -2.02 -8.63
CA LYS A 31 -4.24 -2.41 -7.69
C LYS A 31 -3.68 -2.33 -6.29
N VAL A 32 -4.47 -1.73 -5.42
CA VAL A 32 -4.13 -1.51 -4.03
C VAL A 32 -5.23 -2.04 -3.12
N GLU A 33 -4.85 -2.55 -1.96
CA GLU A 33 -5.76 -2.98 -0.91
C GLU A 33 -5.44 -2.19 0.36
N ILE A 34 -6.35 -2.16 1.33
CA ILE A 34 -6.07 -1.53 2.63
C ILE A 34 -4.88 -2.29 3.22
N ALA A 35 -3.78 -1.56 3.44
CA ALA A 35 -2.61 -2.15 4.08
C ALA A 35 -3.07 -2.71 5.43
N GLU A 36 -2.64 -3.93 5.76
CA GLU A 36 -2.96 -4.50 7.06
C GLU A 36 -2.42 -3.54 8.12
N ILE A 37 -3.33 -2.78 8.74
CA ILE A 37 -3.05 -2.11 9.99
C ILE A 37 -2.72 -3.26 10.90
N ALA A 38 -1.47 -3.38 11.33
CA ALA A 38 -1.10 -4.28 12.39
C ALA A 38 -2.06 -3.98 13.55
N SER A 39 -3.14 -4.78 13.64
CA SER A 39 -4.11 -4.72 14.70
C SER A 39 -3.30 -4.67 15.97
N GLU A 40 -3.60 -3.75 16.88
CA GLU A 40 -2.90 -3.52 18.13
C GLU A 40 -2.73 -4.80 18.96
N ASP A 41 -1.78 -5.63 18.52
CA ASP A 41 -1.20 -6.81 19.11
C ASP A 41 0.29 -6.71 18.75
N TRP A 42 0.83 -5.50 18.94
CA TRP A 42 2.25 -5.28 19.15
C TRP A 42 2.63 -5.97 20.48
N GLY A 43 2.52 -7.30 20.52
CA GLY A 43 2.89 -8.17 21.64
C GLY A 43 2.05 -7.98 22.91
N GLU A 44 1.30 -9.01 23.27
CA GLU A 44 1.30 -9.41 24.69
C GLU A 44 2.67 -9.97 25.09
#